data_AF-A0A7C9AE74-F1
#
_entry.id   AF-A0A7C9AE74-F1
#
_cell.length_a   1.000
_cell.length_b   1.000
_cell.length_c   1.000
_cell.angle_alpha   90.00
_cell.angle_beta   90.00
_cell.angle_gamma   90.00
#
_symmetry.space_group_name_H-M   'P 1'
#
loop_
_entity.id
_entity.type
_entity.pdbx_description
1 polymer ?
#
loop_
_entity_poly.entity_id
_entity_poly.type
_entity_poly.pdbx_seq_one_letter_code
_entity_poly.pdbx_strand_id
1 'polypeptide(L)'
;VDASGHADFGTDAIEHDTDFLNVDDDEIAEDYEGDMPNTEEKGILDNSGWSARTRAVANYLQVLFEKEGQHGQDISLERLLAGKSRKEASRMFFETLVLKTKDYIQTEQGNAFCDIGIKPRGKLLKSEF
;
A
#
# COMPACT_ATOMS: atom_id res chain seq x y z
N VAL A 1 42.59 7.23 -1.05
CA VAL A 1 41.52 7.09 -0.03
C VAL A 1 40.23 7.55 -0.67
N ASP A 2 39.23 6.67 -0.63
CA ASP A 2 38.01 6.67 -1.46
C ASP A 2 37.15 7.94 -1.35
N ALA A 3 36.59 8.34 -2.49
CA ALA A 3 35.35 9.10 -2.56
C ALA A 3 34.22 8.11 -2.86
N SER A 4 33.61 7.57 -1.80
CA SER A 4 32.40 6.75 -1.92
C SER A 4 31.21 7.65 -2.22
N GLY A 5 30.93 7.84 -3.50
CA GLY A 5 29.63 8.31 -3.97
C GLY A 5 28.61 7.19 -3.70
N HIS A 6 27.91 7.30 -2.59
CA HIS A 6 26.80 6.42 -2.26
C HIS A 6 25.65 6.75 -3.24
N ALA A 7 25.45 5.88 -4.22
CA ALA A 7 24.39 6.04 -5.21
C ALA A 7 23.04 5.69 -4.57
N ASP A 8 22.30 6.72 -4.18
CA ASP A 8 20.89 6.66 -3.73
C ASP A 8 19.90 6.46 -4.91
N PHE A 9 20.35 5.79 -5.97
CA PHE A 9 19.66 5.79 -7.27
C PHE A 9 18.49 4.80 -7.37
N GLY A 10 18.08 4.15 -6.26
CA GLY A 10 17.13 3.03 -6.28
C GLY A 10 15.91 3.15 -5.37
N THR A 11 15.83 4.19 -4.56
CA THR A 11 14.75 4.46 -3.59
C THR A 11 13.68 5.35 -4.22
N ASP A 12 14.10 6.47 -4.82
CA ASP A 12 13.24 7.45 -5.49
C ASP A 12 12.38 6.86 -6.62
N ALA A 13 12.94 5.91 -7.38
CA ALA A 13 12.25 5.31 -8.52
C ALA A 13 11.03 4.48 -8.11
N ILE A 14 11.07 3.85 -6.94
CA ILE A 14 9.95 3.08 -6.39
C ILE A 14 8.91 4.05 -5.88
N GLU A 15 9.32 5.03 -5.07
CA GLU A 15 8.41 6.00 -4.45
C GLU A 15 7.54 6.77 -5.47
N HIS A 16 8.07 6.96 -6.68
CA HIS A 16 7.35 7.60 -7.76
C HIS A 16 6.52 6.66 -8.64
N ASP A 17 6.67 5.34 -8.53
CA ASP A 17 5.90 4.36 -9.31
C ASP A 17 4.49 4.17 -8.75
N THR A 18 3.59 5.11 -9.06
CA THR A 18 2.19 5.08 -8.62
C THR A 18 1.20 5.13 -9.78
N ASP A 19 1.63 4.86 -11.01
CA ASP A 19 0.79 4.95 -12.21
C ASP A 19 -0.39 3.97 -12.16
N PHE A 20 -0.24 2.85 -11.44
CA PHE A 20 -1.30 1.89 -11.18
C PHE A 20 -2.52 2.50 -10.46
N LEU A 21 -2.34 3.63 -9.75
CA LEU A 21 -3.47 4.34 -9.14
C LEU A 21 -4.41 4.91 -10.19
N ASN A 22 -3.96 5.17 -11.42
CA ASN A 22 -4.74 5.87 -12.43
C ASN A 22 -5.62 4.95 -13.30
N VAL A 23 -5.41 3.63 -13.25
CA VAL A 23 -6.25 2.63 -13.93
C VAL A 23 -7.67 2.71 -13.36
N ASP A 24 -8.70 2.85 -14.20
CA ASP A 24 -10.10 2.89 -13.77
C ASP A 24 -10.62 1.46 -13.58
N ASP A 25 -11.38 1.21 -12.50
CA ASP A 25 -11.79 -0.15 -12.09
C ASP A 25 -12.96 -0.71 -12.93
N ASP A 26 -13.47 0.07 -13.89
CA ASP A 26 -14.69 -0.21 -14.66
C ASP A 26 -14.49 -1.27 -15.77
N GLU A 27 -13.28 -1.83 -15.94
CA GLU A 27 -13.00 -2.87 -16.95
C GLU A 27 -13.03 -4.31 -16.42
N ILE A 28 -13.25 -4.53 -15.12
CA ILE A 28 -13.37 -5.89 -14.57
C ILE A 28 -14.73 -6.04 -13.89
N ALA A 29 -15.71 -6.52 -14.67
CA ALA A 29 -16.90 -7.13 -14.09
C ALA A 29 -16.46 -8.41 -13.37
N GLU A 30 -16.21 -8.33 -12.06
CA GLU A 30 -16.12 -9.52 -11.23
C GLU A 30 -17.52 -10.16 -11.20
N ASP A 31 -17.62 -11.33 -11.82
CA ASP A 31 -18.83 -12.13 -11.94
C ASP A 31 -19.26 -12.59 -10.54
N TYR A 32 -20.14 -11.83 -9.90
CA TYR A 32 -20.72 -12.17 -8.60
C TYR A 32 -21.73 -13.31 -8.75
N GLU A 33 -21.29 -14.54 -9.01
CA GLU A 33 -22.14 -15.72 -8.81
C GLU A 33 -21.41 -16.81 -8.04
N GLY A 34 -21.94 -17.12 -6.84
CA GLY A 34 -21.87 -18.47 -6.29
C GLY A 34 -21.20 -18.63 -4.93
N ASP A 35 -22.03 -18.52 -3.89
CA ASP A 35 -21.99 -19.37 -2.69
C ASP A 35 -20.96 -19.06 -1.60
N MET A 36 -21.46 -18.68 -0.42
CA MET A 36 -20.69 -18.65 0.83
C MET A 36 -20.55 -20.06 1.42
N PRO A 37 -19.32 -20.56 1.62
CA PRO A 37 -19.04 -21.45 2.72
C PRO A 37 -18.18 -20.71 3.76
N ASN A 38 -18.78 -20.57 4.93
CA ASN A 38 -18.17 -20.10 6.17
C ASN A 38 -16.81 -20.78 6.42
N THR A 39 -15.69 -20.07 6.23
CA THR A 39 -14.33 -20.54 6.59
C THR A 39 -13.56 -19.40 7.25
N GLU A 40 -13.90 -19.13 8.52
CA GLU A 40 -13.46 -17.95 9.28
C GLU A 40 -11.95 -17.87 9.57
N GLU A 41 -11.13 -18.85 9.17
CA GLU A 41 -9.70 -18.86 9.51
C GLU A 41 -8.75 -18.89 8.29
N LYS A 42 -9.22 -19.36 7.11
CA LYS A 42 -8.41 -19.39 5.88
C LYS A 42 -8.62 -18.16 4.97
N GLY A 43 -9.71 -17.41 5.17
CA GLY A 43 -10.03 -16.20 4.41
C GLY A 43 -9.29 -14.92 4.84
N ILE A 44 -8.40 -15.00 5.84
CA ILE A 44 -7.71 -13.81 6.39
C ILE A 44 -6.60 -13.30 5.47
N LEU A 45 -6.01 -14.18 4.66
CA LEU A 45 -4.99 -13.87 3.64
C LEU A 45 -5.56 -13.93 2.22
N ASP A 46 -6.86 -14.18 2.08
CA ASP A 46 -7.49 -14.32 0.78
C ASP A 46 -7.83 -12.92 0.24
N ASN A 47 -6.97 -12.44 -0.66
CA ASN A 47 -7.12 -11.16 -1.36
C ASN A 47 -8.17 -11.24 -2.49
N SER A 48 -8.95 -12.34 -2.56
CA SER A 48 -9.90 -12.68 -3.63
C SER A 48 -11.04 -11.68 -3.83
N GLY A 49 -11.25 -10.74 -2.90
CA GLY A 49 -12.27 -9.67 -3.02
C GLY A 49 -11.69 -8.26 -3.14
N TRP A 50 -10.41 -8.12 -3.51
CA TRP A 50 -9.76 -6.82 -3.67
C TRP A 50 -9.57 -6.45 -5.14
N SER A 51 -9.86 -5.18 -5.45
CA SER A 51 -9.61 -4.63 -6.78
C SER A 51 -8.14 -4.75 -7.16
N ALA A 52 -7.86 -4.72 -8.47
CA ALA A 52 -6.48 -4.68 -8.97
C ALA A 52 -5.70 -3.50 -8.36
N ARG A 53 -6.36 -2.35 -8.16
CA ARG A 53 -5.74 -1.17 -7.55
C ARG A 53 -5.37 -1.40 -6.08
N THR A 54 -6.27 -1.99 -5.28
CA THR A 54 -5.98 -2.28 -3.87
C THR A 54 -4.80 -3.25 -3.74
N ARG A 55 -4.76 -4.30 -4.59
CA ARG A 55 -3.64 -5.26 -4.62
C ARG A 55 -2.32 -4.61 -5.02
N ALA A 56 -2.35 -3.71 -6.01
CA ALA A 56 -1.16 -2.95 -6.41
C ALA A 56 -0.65 -2.04 -5.28
N VAL A 57 -1.53 -1.34 -4.55
CA VAL A 57 -1.13 -0.55 -3.37
C VAL A 57 -0.52 -1.43 -2.29
N ALA A 58 -1.10 -2.60 -2.03
CA ALA A 58 -0.58 -3.53 -1.03
C ALA A 58 0.84 -3.99 -1.39
N ASN A 59 1.05 -4.42 -2.64
CA ASN A 59 2.36 -4.82 -3.15
C ASN A 59 3.38 -3.66 -3.06
N TYR A 60 2.97 -2.46 -3.49
CA TYR A 60 3.78 -1.26 -3.42
C TYR A 60 4.28 -0.95 -2.00
N LEU A 61 3.37 -0.94 -1.02
CA LEU A 61 3.73 -0.71 0.38
C LEU A 61 4.61 -1.83 0.94
N GLN A 62 4.36 -3.10 0.57
CA GLN A 62 5.19 -4.23 0.98
C GLN A 62 6.64 -4.06 0.50
N VAL A 63 6.84 -3.71 -0.77
CA VAL A 63 8.17 -3.44 -1.35
C VAL A 63 8.85 -2.26 -0.66
N LEU A 64 8.11 -1.19 -0.34
CA LEU A 64 8.67 -0.06 0.41
C LEU A 64 9.11 -0.46 1.81
N PHE A 65 8.30 -1.22 2.55
CA PHE A 65 8.66 -1.69 3.89
C PHE A 65 9.83 -2.68 3.88
N GLU A 66 9.98 -3.49 2.83
CA GLU A 66 11.15 -4.36 2.68
C GLU A 66 12.42 -3.55 2.42
N LYS A 67 12.33 -2.48 1.62
CA LYS A 67 13.45 -1.58 1.32
C LYS A 67 13.84 -0.70 2.51
N GLU A 68 12.86 -0.14 3.21
CA GLU A 68 13.06 0.67 4.42
C GLU A 68 13.27 -0.20 5.68
N GLY A 69 13.15 -1.52 5.54
CA GLY A 69 13.16 -2.56 6.58
C GLY A 69 14.43 -2.67 7.43
N GLN A 70 15.42 -1.81 7.20
CA GLN A 70 16.58 -1.67 8.09
C GLN A 70 16.32 -0.76 9.29
N HIS A 71 15.27 0.08 9.28
CA HIS A 71 15.08 1.10 10.31
C HIS A 71 13.75 1.07 11.08
N GLY A 72 12.79 0.21 10.71
CA GLY A 72 11.49 0.12 11.40
C GLY A 72 10.75 1.45 11.46
N GLN A 73 11.00 2.32 10.48
CA GLN A 73 10.42 3.65 10.37
C GLN A 73 9.03 3.54 9.75
N ASP A 74 8.17 4.47 10.12
CA ASP A 74 6.85 4.61 9.52
C ASP A 74 6.99 5.26 8.15
N ILE A 75 6.23 4.78 7.16
CA ILE A 75 6.13 5.48 5.89
C ILE A 75 5.20 6.69 6.07
N SER A 76 5.69 7.87 5.74
CA SER A 76 4.89 9.11 5.73
C SER A 76 3.98 9.16 4.52
N LEU A 77 2.67 9.35 4.74
CA LEU A 77 1.73 9.51 3.63
C LEU A 77 1.96 10.83 2.90
N GLU A 78 2.30 11.92 3.59
CA GLU A 78 2.67 13.18 2.93
C GLU A 78 3.86 13.01 1.96
N ARG A 79 4.88 12.24 2.37
CA ARG A 79 6.02 11.90 1.51
C ARG A 79 5.57 11.13 0.26
N LEU A 80 4.79 10.06 0.43
CA LEU A 80 4.26 9.26 -0.70
C LEU A 80 3.44 10.09 -1.71
N LEU A 81 2.79 11.15 -1.23
CA LEU A 81 1.92 12.00 -2.03
C LEU A 81 2.63 13.23 -2.61
N ALA A 82 3.90 13.43 -2.31
CA ALA A 82 4.67 14.55 -2.82
C ALA A 82 4.70 14.53 -4.35
N GLY A 83 4.28 15.66 -4.97
CA GLY A 83 4.24 15.80 -6.43
C GLY A 83 3.12 15.03 -7.13
N LYS A 84 2.27 14.28 -6.41
CA LYS A 84 1.15 13.53 -6.97
C LYS A 84 -0.05 14.42 -7.23
N SER A 85 -0.87 14.05 -8.22
CA SER A 85 -2.11 14.75 -8.51
C SER A 85 -3.13 14.56 -7.38
N ARG A 86 -4.13 15.45 -7.30
CA ARG A 86 -5.23 15.29 -6.34
C ARG A 86 -5.97 13.95 -6.51
N LYS A 87 -6.08 13.46 -7.75
CA LYS A 87 -6.72 12.17 -8.09
C LYS A 87 -5.94 11.02 -7.45
N GLU A 88 -4.63 10.98 -7.66
CA GLU A 88 -3.74 9.97 -7.07
C GLU A 88 -3.72 10.05 -5.56
N ALA A 89 -3.59 11.26 -4.98
CA ALA A 89 -3.62 11.46 -3.55
C ALA A 89 -4.90 10.93 -2.90
N SER A 90 -6.05 11.22 -3.51
CA SER A 90 -7.35 10.73 -3.03
C SER A 90 -7.46 9.21 -3.13
N ARG A 91 -6.96 8.62 -4.22
CA ARG A 91 -6.96 7.17 -4.42
C ARG A 91 -6.04 6.48 -3.42
N MET A 92 -4.80 6.92 -3.28
CA MET A 92 -3.85 6.35 -2.32
C MET A 92 -4.37 6.44 -0.87
N PHE A 93 -4.96 7.58 -0.49
CA PHE A 93 -5.59 7.72 0.83
C PHE A 93 -6.74 6.72 1.01
N PHE A 94 -7.61 6.57 0.03
CA PHE A 94 -8.72 5.61 0.10
C PHE A 94 -8.22 4.16 0.20
N GLU A 95 -7.28 3.75 -0.65
CA GLU A 95 -6.71 2.40 -0.61
C GLU A 95 -5.99 2.13 0.72
N THR A 96 -5.34 3.14 1.31
CA THR A 96 -4.80 3.08 2.67
C THR A 96 -5.90 2.76 3.69
N LEU A 97 -7.10 3.35 3.56
CA LEU A 97 -8.23 3.01 4.44
C LEU A 97 -8.73 1.58 4.23
N VAL A 98 -8.75 1.09 2.99
CA VAL A 98 -9.13 -0.30 2.68
C VAL A 98 -8.19 -1.28 3.39
N LEU A 99 -6.88 -1.09 3.24
CA LEU A 99 -5.86 -1.93 3.88
C LEU A 99 -5.93 -1.87 5.40
N LYS A 100 -6.15 -0.68 5.98
CA LYS A 100 -6.34 -0.51 7.43
C LYS A 100 -7.56 -1.29 7.93
N THR A 101 -8.69 -1.22 7.21
CA THR A 101 -9.96 -1.87 7.62
C THR A 101 -9.83 -3.40 7.71
N LYS A 102 -8.91 -3.99 6.94
CA LYS A 102 -8.63 -5.44 6.94
C LYS A 102 -7.43 -5.84 7.81
N ASP A 103 -6.85 -4.89 8.54
CA ASP A 103 -5.70 -5.07 9.44
C ASP A 103 -4.39 -5.47 8.71
N TYR A 104 -4.20 -4.96 7.49
CA TYR A 104 -2.95 -5.14 6.73
C TYR A 104 -1.91 -4.08 7.09
N ILE A 105 -2.37 -2.89 7.50
CA ILE A 105 -1.52 -1.80 7.95
C ILE A 105 -2.09 -1.16 9.22
N GLN A 106 -1.21 -0.56 9.99
CA GLN A 106 -1.59 0.40 11.03
C GLN A 106 -1.36 1.80 10.48
N THR A 107 -2.27 2.72 10.82
CA THR A 107 -2.08 4.15 10.52
C THR A 107 -2.26 4.97 11.78
N GLU A 108 -1.42 5.99 11.95
CA GLU A 108 -1.40 6.89 13.09
C GLU A 108 -1.40 8.35 12.60
N GLN A 109 -2.31 9.16 13.13
CA GLN A 109 -2.37 10.60 12.92
C GLN A 109 -2.44 11.29 14.28
N GLY A 110 -1.44 12.11 14.62
CA GLY A 110 -1.32 12.70 15.95
C GLY A 110 -2.27 13.88 16.20
N ASN A 111 -2.49 14.73 15.20
CA ASN A 111 -3.29 15.94 15.26
C ASN A 111 -4.19 16.06 14.03
N ALA A 112 -5.24 16.88 14.12
CA ALA A 112 -6.10 17.14 12.96
C ALA A 112 -5.26 17.70 11.79
N PHE A 113 -5.41 17.08 10.62
CA PHE A 113 -4.72 17.46 9.37
C PHE A 113 -3.18 17.38 9.41
N CYS A 114 -2.59 16.67 10.37
CA CYS A 114 -1.16 16.35 10.29
C CYS A 114 -0.93 15.12 9.40
N ASP A 115 0.35 14.87 9.11
CA ASP A 115 0.79 13.67 8.42
C ASP A 115 0.26 12.38 9.07
N ILE A 116 0.15 11.35 8.24
CA ILE A 116 -0.32 10.02 8.61
C ILE A 116 0.86 9.07 8.43
N GLY A 117 1.34 8.50 9.54
CA GLY A 117 2.33 7.43 9.53
C GLY A 117 1.68 6.09 9.22
N ILE A 118 2.28 5.31 8.33
CA ILE A 118 1.84 3.97 7.93
C ILE A 118 2.87 2.94 8.39
N LYS A 119 2.41 1.92 9.12
CA LYS A 119 3.21 0.80 9.61
C LYS A 119 2.70 -0.52 9.03
N PRO A 120 3.59 -1.48 8.70
CA PRO A 120 3.16 -2.78 8.23
C PRO A 120 2.56 -3.60 9.38
N ARG A 121 1.51 -4.40 9.08
CA ARG A 121 1.07 -5.50 9.96
C ARG A 121 1.56 -6.82 9.41
N GLY A 122 1.55 -7.84 10.27
CA GLY A 122 1.99 -9.19 9.90
C GLY A 122 1.21 -9.81 8.74
N LYS A 123 -0.04 -9.37 8.48
CA LYS A 123 -0.81 -9.84 7.31
C LYS A 123 -0.19 -9.35 6.00
N LEU A 124 0.13 -8.05 5.90
CA LEU A 124 0.76 -7.49 4.71
C LEU A 124 2.08 -8.18 4.38
N LEU A 125 2.94 -8.39 5.38
CA LEU A 125 4.27 -8.99 5.17
C LEU A 125 4.24 -10.49 4.82
N LYS A 126 3.10 -11.16 5.01
CA LYS A 126 2.95 -12.60 4.78
C LYS A 126 2.05 -12.93 3.59
N SER A 127 1.38 -11.94 3.04
CA SER A 127 0.50 -12.11 1.89
C SER A 127 1.29 -12.00 0.58
N GLU A 128 0.78 -12.69 -0.43
CA GLU A 128 1.17 -12.51 -1.83
C GLU A 128 0.03 -11.77 -2.55
N PHE A 129 0.36 -10.79 -3.38
CA PHE A 129 -0.59 -9.87 -4.03
C PHE A 129 -0.44 -9.87 -5.54
#